data_AF-A0AA49GPN1-F1
#
_entry.id   AF-A0AA49GPN1-F1
#
_cell.length_a   1.000
_cell.length_b   1.000
_cell.length_c   1.000
_cell.angle_alpha   90.00
_cell.angle_beta   90.00
_cell.angle_gamma   90.00
#
_symmetry.space_group_name_H-M   'P 1'
#
loop_
_entity.id
_entity.type
_entity.pdbx_description
1 polymer ?
#
loop_
_entity_poly.entity_id
_entity_poly.type
_entity_poly.pdbx_seq_one_letter_code
_entity_poly.pdbx_strand_id
1 'polypeptide(L)'
;MKHAAALLFVALLAIALLLFITNPELLEDIWLWIIGFIGYIILIIEKGVKSISRVFSSKVKDKQLSLIPHQSQTIASEKKGKALEEPLAQKIERIEQHLRNEPTTESNLDNTTLTVLRYLDDGETSLGLLFLRDKFFAYTLEDTFRAEKVKSKTRIPSGSYNLAFYEQDTDLTRKYRINRPWFKYHLEIKGIPNFQNVYIHIGNTHQDTAGCLLIADGVHAYGPEKMILQSRIAFERFYKTISALLQSGEKVTIRILNEDWFEHAKLQPV
;
A
#
# COMPACT_ATOMS: atom_id res chain seq x y z
N MET A 1 -33.21 35.70 33.18
CA MET A 1 -32.13 34.69 33.14
C MET A 1 -31.90 34.10 31.74
N LYS A 2 -32.94 33.71 30.97
CA LYS A 2 -32.77 33.11 29.62
C LYS A 2 -32.07 34.02 28.59
N HIS A 3 -32.38 35.33 28.60
CA HIS A 3 -31.75 36.29 27.68
C HIS A 3 -30.28 36.59 28.03
N ALA A 4 -29.91 36.54 29.31
CA ALA A 4 -28.52 36.70 29.73
C ALA A 4 -27.66 35.50 29.30
N ALA A 5 -28.19 34.28 29.40
CA ALA A 5 -27.52 33.07 28.91
C ALA A 5 -27.34 33.10 27.38
N ALA A 6 -28.34 33.58 26.63
CA ALA A 6 -28.24 33.73 25.19
C ALA A 6 -27.17 34.76 24.77
N LEU A 7 -27.13 35.92 25.44
CA LEU A 7 -26.11 36.93 25.18
C LEU A 7 -24.69 36.46 25.53
N LEU A 8 -24.54 35.71 26.61
CA LEU A 8 -23.26 35.14 27.03
C LEU A 8 -22.76 34.09 26.04
N PHE A 9 -23.67 33.25 25.51
CA PHE A 9 -23.35 32.30 24.45
C PHE A 9 -22.89 33.00 23.16
N VAL A 10 -23.60 34.04 22.72
CA VAL A 10 -23.21 34.82 21.53
C VAL A 10 -21.85 35.51 21.74
N ALA A 11 -21.59 36.04 22.92
CA ALA A 11 -20.30 36.64 23.27
C ALA A 11 -19.16 35.62 23.25
N LEU A 12 -19.37 34.42 23.80
CA LEU A 12 -18.38 33.33 23.75
C LEU A 12 -18.10 32.87 22.32
N LEU A 13 -19.14 32.81 21.47
CA LEU A 13 -19.01 32.40 20.08
C LEU A 13 -18.23 33.44 19.26
N ALA A 14 -18.47 34.73 19.52
CA ALA A 14 -17.71 35.82 18.92
C ALA A 14 -16.23 35.82 19.39
N ILE A 15 -15.98 35.57 20.67
CA ILE A 15 -14.62 35.46 21.22
C ILE A 15 -13.89 34.24 20.63
N ALA A 16 -14.55 33.09 20.51
CA ALA A 16 -13.98 31.91 19.90
C ALA A 16 -13.64 32.14 18.41
N LEU A 17 -14.52 32.81 17.67
CA LEU A 17 -14.28 33.18 16.28
C LEU A 17 -13.11 34.16 16.15
N LEU A 18 -13.00 35.13 17.06
CA LEU A 18 -11.91 36.10 17.06
C LEU A 18 -10.57 35.47 17.45
N LEU A 19 -10.56 34.55 18.42
CA LEU A 19 -9.40 33.72 18.78
C LEU A 19 -8.90 32.89 17.58
N PHE A 20 -9.82 32.31 16.84
CA PHE A 20 -9.53 31.52 15.64
C PHE A 20 -8.94 32.34 14.50
N ILE A 21 -9.47 33.55 14.25
CA ILE A 21 -8.95 34.46 13.22
C ILE A 21 -7.58 35.01 13.60
N THR A 22 -7.35 35.26 14.90
CA THR A 22 -6.10 35.86 15.38
C THR A 22 -4.98 34.83 15.58
N ASN A 23 -5.32 33.56 15.81
CA ASN A 23 -4.35 32.49 16.07
C ASN A 23 -4.71 31.24 15.25
N PRO A 24 -4.48 31.26 13.92
CA PRO A 24 -4.81 30.13 13.04
C PRO A 24 -4.00 28.87 13.35
N GLU A 25 -2.85 28.97 14.00
CA GLU A 25 -2.01 27.82 14.39
C GLU A 25 -2.70 26.91 15.42
N LEU A 26 -3.61 27.45 16.25
CA LEU A 26 -4.38 26.66 17.21
C LEU A 26 -5.33 25.66 16.54
N LEU A 27 -5.72 25.89 15.27
CA LEU A 27 -6.49 24.90 14.51
C LEU A 27 -5.68 23.65 14.27
N GLU A 28 -4.40 23.77 13.92
CA GLU A 28 -3.58 22.63 13.55
C GLU A 28 -3.40 21.72 14.77
N ASP A 29 -3.16 22.31 15.95
CA ASP A 29 -3.05 21.59 17.21
C ASP A 29 -4.37 20.92 17.63
N ILE A 30 -5.50 21.64 17.57
CA ILE A 30 -6.82 21.08 17.93
C ILE A 30 -7.24 19.99 16.92
N TRP A 31 -6.94 20.17 15.64
CA TRP A 31 -7.26 19.22 14.58
C TRP A 31 -6.51 17.90 14.75
N LEU A 32 -5.22 17.96 15.13
CA LEU A 32 -4.43 16.76 15.45
C LEU A 32 -4.98 16.02 16.67
N TRP A 33 -5.44 16.74 17.69
CA TRP A 33 -6.09 16.13 18.85
C TRP A 33 -7.44 15.48 18.51
N ILE A 34 -8.23 16.09 17.62
CA ILE A 34 -9.50 15.52 17.14
C ILE A 34 -9.25 14.24 16.34
N ILE A 35 -8.29 14.23 15.42
CA ILE A 35 -7.92 13.04 14.65
C ILE A 35 -7.41 11.93 15.57
N GLY A 36 -6.54 12.27 16.53
CA GLY A 36 -6.04 11.32 17.53
C GLY A 36 -7.15 10.76 18.42
N PHE A 37 -8.11 11.59 18.83
CA PHE A 37 -9.25 11.17 19.65
C PHE A 37 -10.22 10.26 18.88
N ILE A 38 -10.49 10.55 17.60
CA ILE A 38 -11.29 9.69 16.73
C ILE A 38 -10.62 8.31 16.57
N GLY A 39 -9.30 8.28 16.35
CA GLY A 39 -8.53 7.04 16.31
C GLY A 39 -8.59 6.25 17.63
N TYR A 40 -8.50 6.94 18.76
CA TYR A 40 -8.62 6.34 20.10
C TYR A 40 -10.00 5.73 20.35
N ILE A 41 -11.08 6.40 19.93
CA ILE A 41 -12.45 5.89 20.03
C ILE A 41 -12.62 4.63 19.17
N ILE A 42 -12.09 4.61 17.95
CA ILE A 42 -12.13 3.42 17.06
C ILE A 42 -11.40 2.23 17.72
N LEU A 43 -10.21 2.47 18.30
CA LEU A 43 -9.45 1.45 19.02
C LEU A 43 -10.20 0.86 20.23
N ILE A 44 -10.95 1.69 20.97
CA ILE A 44 -11.78 1.22 22.09
C ILE A 44 -12.95 0.36 21.59
N ILE A 45 -13.59 0.76 20.49
CA ILE A 45 -14.70 0.01 19.90
C ILE A 45 -14.22 -1.36 19.40
N GLU A 46 -13.08 -1.43 18.70
CA GLU A 46 -12.50 -2.71 18.27
C GLU A 46 -12.13 -3.63 19.44
N LYS A 47 -11.55 -3.08 20.51
CA LYS A 47 -11.25 -3.85 21.73
C LYS A 47 -12.51 -4.30 22.48
N GLY A 48 -13.57 -3.48 22.48
CA GLY A 48 -14.86 -3.79 23.09
C GLY A 48 -15.59 -4.92 22.36
N VAL A 49 -15.64 -4.88 21.02
CA VAL A 49 -16.29 -5.92 20.19
C VAL A 49 -15.58 -7.28 20.34
N LYS A 50 -14.24 -7.31 20.43
CA LYS A 50 -13.46 -8.54 20.69
C LYS A 50 -13.63 -9.12 22.10
N SER A 51 -14.14 -8.37 23.08
CA SER A 51 -14.46 -8.89 24.42
C SER A 51 -15.88 -9.44 24.49
N ILE A 52 -16.83 -8.84 23.79
CA ILE A 52 -18.23 -9.29 23.77
C ILE A 52 -18.38 -10.60 22.98
N SER A 53 -17.65 -10.78 21.86
CA SER A 53 -17.69 -12.02 21.09
C SER A 53 -17.11 -13.24 21.84
N ARG A 54 -16.16 -13.02 22.77
CA ARG A 54 -15.61 -14.07 23.67
C ARG A 54 -16.60 -14.48 24.74
N VAL A 55 -17.40 -13.56 25.28
CA VAL A 55 -18.46 -13.88 26.24
C VAL A 55 -19.61 -14.63 25.55
N PHE A 56 -19.97 -14.25 24.32
CA PHE A 56 -21.05 -14.88 23.57
C PHE A 56 -20.69 -16.29 23.02
N SER A 57 -19.40 -16.56 22.76
CA SER A 57 -18.94 -17.91 22.36
C SER A 57 -18.72 -18.88 23.52
N SER A 58 -18.75 -18.42 24.78
CA SER A 58 -18.54 -19.28 25.96
C SER A 58 -19.82 -19.94 26.51
N LYS A 59 -20.99 -19.67 25.92
CA LYS A 59 -22.29 -20.17 26.43
C LYS A 59 -22.83 -21.41 25.71
N VAL A 60 -21.97 -22.20 25.07
CA VAL A 60 -22.32 -23.50 24.47
C VAL A 60 -21.23 -24.53 24.71
N LYS A 61 -20.94 -24.83 25.98
CA LYS A 61 -20.47 -26.16 26.42
C LYS A 61 -20.30 -26.14 27.93
N ASP A 62 -21.33 -26.60 28.64
CA ASP A 62 -21.13 -27.21 29.95
C ASP A 62 -22.19 -28.28 30.15
N LYS A 63 -21.75 -29.54 30.24
CA LYS A 63 -22.46 -30.56 30.98
C LYS A 63 -21.50 -31.62 31.54
N GLN A 64 -21.45 -31.63 32.87
CA GLN A 64 -21.14 -32.72 33.82
C GLN A 64 -19.71 -33.27 33.91
N LEU A 65 -19.21 -33.78 35.04
CA LEU A 65 -19.43 -33.67 36.51
C LEU A 65 -18.56 -34.79 37.09
N SER A 66 -17.70 -34.53 38.08
CA SER A 66 -17.54 -35.36 39.29
C SER A 66 -16.31 -34.96 40.14
N LEU A 67 -16.53 -35.04 41.46
CA LEU A 67 -15.66 -34.69 42.57
C LEU A 67 -14.81 -35.90 43.02
N ILE A 68 -13.67 -35.65 43.70
CA ILE A 68 -13.27 -36.20 45.02
C ILE A 68 -11.95 -35.51 45.48
N PRO A 69 -11.72 -35.27 46.79
CA PRO A 69 -10.63 -34.43 47.30
C PRO A 69 -9.46 -35.25 47.90
N HIS A 70 -8.23 -34.71 47.85
CA HIS A 70 -7.38 -34.46 49.03
C HIS A 70 -5.92 -34.11 48.67
N GLN A 71 -5.37 -33.26 49.55
CA GLN A 71 -3.99 -33.20 50.07
C GLN A 71 -2.93 -32.35 49.34
N SER A 72 -2.60 -31.26 50.04
CA SER A 72 -1.33 -30.54 49.99
C SER A 72 -0.16 -31.47 50.29
N GLN A 73 0.88 -31.44 49.44
CA GLN A 73 2.28 -31.52 49.88
C GLN A 73 3.16 -30.63 49.01
N THR A 74 4.04 -29.91 49.69
CA THR A 74 5.12 -29.05 49.22
C THR A 74 6.33 -29.87 48.74
N ILE A 75 7.19 -29.21 47.96
CA ILE A 75 8.67 -29.32 47.83
C ILE A 75 9.18 -29.58 46.39
N ALA A 76 10.22 -28.79 46.05
CA ALA A 76 11.17 -28.84 44.93
C ALA A 76 10.73 -28.13 43.64
N SER A 77 11.04 -26.84 43.44
CA SER A 77 12.35 -26.28 43.06
C SER A 77 12.91 -26.83 41.73
N GLU A 78 12.49 -26.24 40.61
CA GLU A 78 13.30 -26.17 39.40
C GLU A 78 13.64 -24.70 39.08
N LYS A 79 14.95 -24.44 39.09
CA LYS A 79 15.57 -23.15 38.81
C LYS A 79 15.25 -22.70 37.38
N LYS A 80 14.43 -21.66 37.24
CA LYS A 80 14.43 -20.84 36.03
C LYS A 80 15.61 -19.86 36.12
N GLY A 81 16.72 -20.25 35.50
CA GLY A 81 17.90 -19.40 35.33
C GLY A 81 17.50 -18.08 34.69
N LYS A 82 17.86 -16.99 35.37
CA LYS A 82 17.77 -15.62 34.89
C LYS A 82 18.72 -15.52 33.69
N ALA A 83 18.19 -15.54 32.47
CA ALA A 83 18.96 -15.18 31.29
C ALA A 83 19.44 -13.73 31.49
N LEU A 84 20.74 -13.53 31.68
CA LEU A 84 21.33 -12.21 31.67
C LEU A 84 21.03 -11.61 30.30
N GLU A 85 20.29 -10.50 30.28
CA GLU A 85 20.14 -9.70 29.07
C GLU A 85 21.53 -9.29 28.59
N GLU A 86 21.86 -9.69 27.36
CA GLU A 86 23.12 -9.36 26.71
C GLU A 86 23.27 -7.83 26.65
N PRO A 87 24.42 -7.26 27.07
CA PRO A 87 24.66 -5.83 26.96
C PRO A 87 24.40 -5.34 25.53
N LEU A 88 23.63 -4.26 25.39
CA LEU A 88 23.20 -3.72 24.10
C LEU A 88 24.37 -3.55 23.11
N ALA A 89 25.56 -3.20 23.60
CA ALA A 89 26.78 -3.08 22.81
C ALA A 89 27.20 -4.40 22.13
N GLN A 90 27.13 -5.53 22.84
CA GLN A 90 27.46 -6.84 22.29
C GLN A 90 26.41 -7.30 21.28
N LYS A 91 25.14 -6.99 21.54
CA LYS A 91 24.04 -7.25 20.59
C LYS A 91 24.21 -6.43 19.31
N ILE A 92 24.58 -5.15 19.41
CA ILE A 92 24.89 -4.29 18.26
C ILE A 92 26.08 -4.86 17.48
N GLU A 93 27.19 -5.18 18.16
CA GLU A 93 28.39 -5.70 17.52
C GLU A 93 28.13 -7.02 16.78
N ARG A 94 27.36 -7.92 17.40
CA ARG A 94 26.95 -9.19 16.78
C ARG A 94 26.05 -8.97 15.58
N ILE A 95 25.10 -8.05 15.65
CA ILE A 95 24.22 -7.70 14.53
C ILE A 95 25.05 -7.09 13.39
N GLU A 96 25.99 -6.20 13.68
CA GLU A 96 26.85 -5.61 12.65
C GLU A 96 27.78 -6.64 11.99
N GLN A 97 28.34 -7.57 12.77
CA GLN A 97 29.15 -8.68 12.24
C GLN A 97 28.29 -9.61 11.37
N HIS A 98 27.05 -9.88 11.78
CA HIS A 98 26.10 -10.66 11.00
C HIS A 98 25.74 -9.94 9.69
N LEU A 99 25.39 -8.65 9.73
CA LEU A 99 25.09 -7.85 8.54
C LEU A 99 26.28 -7.72 7.57
N ARG A 100 27.52 -7.72 8.08
CA ARG A 100 28.73 -7.72 7.25
C ARG A 100 29.03 -9.07 6.60
N ASN A 101 28.63 -10.16 7.24
CA ASN A 101 28.94 -11.53 6.82
C ASN A 101 27.78 -12.25 6.14
N GLU A 102 26.57 -11.68 6.17
CA GLU A 102 25.48 -12.10 5.30
C GLU A 102 25.96 -11.95 3.85
N PRO A 103 26.00 -13.03 3.06
CA PRO A 103 26.26 -12.88 1.63
C PRO A 103 25.23 -11.89 1.13
N THR A 104 25.69 -10.83 0.46
CA THR A 104 24.80 -9.87 -0.22
C THR A 104 23.92 -10.70 -1.14
N THR A 105 22.74 -11.08 -0.64
CA THR A 105 21.65 -11.52 -1.47
C THR A 105 21.35 -10.26 -2.23
N GLU A 106 21.88 -10.16 -3.46
CA GLU A 106 21.76 -8.98 -4.29
C GLU A 106 20.36 -8.44 -4.11
N SER A 107 20.28 -7.33 -3.38
CA SER A 107 19.09 -6.52 -3.27
C SER A 107 18.82 -6.08 -4.68
N ASN A 108 18.00 -6.86 -5.40
CA ASN A 108 17.62 -6.61 -6.80
C ASN A 108 16.81 -5.30 -6.96
N LEU A 109 16.75 -4.46 -5.92
CA LEU A 109 16.29 -3.08 -6.00
C LEU A 109 17.36 -2.18 -6.64
N ASP A 110 18.64 -2.46 -6.40
CA ASP A 110 19.72 -1.49 -6.62
C ASP A 110 19.98 -1.18 -8.12
N ASN A 111 19.46 -2.01 -9.04
CA ASN A 111 19.58 -1.82 -10.50
C ASN A 111 18.25 -1.80 -11.26
N THR A 112 17.10 -1.80 -10.58
CA THR A 112 15.80 -1.82 -11.27
C THR A 112 15.34 -0.39 -11.59
N THR A 113 15.06 -0.09 -12.86
CA THR A 113 14.59 1.25 -13.25
C THR A 113 13.18 1.53 -12.71
N LEU A 114 12.26 0.58 -12.89
CA LEU A 114 10.85 0.68 -12.49
C LEU A 114 10.45 -0.47 -11.57
N THR A 115 9.81 -0.16 -10.45
CA THR A 115 9.28 -1.19 -9.53
C THR A 115 7.78 -0.98 -9.34
N VAL A 116 6.98 -1.99 -9.61
CA VAL A 116 5.54 -2.03 -9.31
C VAL A 116 5.32 -2.90 -8.08
N LEU A 117 4.73 -2.31 -7.06
CA LEU A 117 4.35 -2.97 -5.82
C LEU A 117 2.83 -3.07 -5.75
N ARG A 118 2.26 -4.26 -5.94
CA ARG A 118 0.81 -4.47 -5.79
C ARG A 118 0.42 -4.45 -4.31
N TYR A 119 -0.67 -3.78 -3.95
CA TYR A 119 -1.10 -3.71 -2.55
C TYR A 119 -2.55 -4.16 -2.34
N LEU A 120 -3.29 -4.42 -3.41
CA LEU A 120 -4.68 -4.86 -3.36
C LEU A 120 -5.04 -5.61 -4.65
N ASP A 121 -5.76 -6.71 -4.50
CA ASP A 121 -6.53 -7.37 -5.56
C ASP A 121 -7.92 -7.68 -4.98
N ASP A 122 -8.97 -7.19 -5.62
CA ASP A 122 -10.36 -7.39 -5.17
C ASP A 122 -11.12 -8.45 -5.98
N GLY A 123 -10.42 -9.21 -6.83
CA GLY A 123 -11.01 -10.22 -7.70
C GLY A 123 -11.46 -9.68 -9.06
N GLU A 124 -11.42 -8.36 -9.28
CA GLU A 124 -11.63 -7.74 -10.59
C GLU A 124 -10.46 -6.81 -10.98
N THR A 125 -9.90 -6.12 -9.99
CA THR A 125 -8.89 -5.08 -10.15
C THR A 125 -7.70 -5.32 -9.23
N SER A 126 -6.48 -5.20 -9.77
CA SER A 126 -5.26 -5.10 -8.96
C SER A 126 -4.79 -3.65 -8.91
N LEU A 127 -4.56 -3.12 -7.70
CA LEU A 127 -3.95 -1.81 -7.49
C LEU A 127 -2.48 -1.95 -7.10
N GLY A 128 -1.67 -1.00 -7.57
CA GLY A 128 -0.25 -0.97 -7.26
C GLY A 128 0.34 0.43 -7.15
N LEU A 129 1.60 0.46 -6.74
CA LEU A 129 2.43 1.65 -6.64
C LEU A 129 3.61 1.48 -7.61
N LEU A 130 3.81 2.45 -8.50
CA LEU A 130 4.95 2.50 -9.39
C LEU A 130 6.03 3.40 -8.79
N PHE A 131 7.24 2.88 -8.72
CA PHE A 131 8.45 3.59 -8.34
C PHE A 131 9.39 3.70 -9.53
N LEU A 132 10.07 4.85 -9.64
CA LEU A 132 11.17 5.07 -10.57
C LEU A 132 12.44 5.31 -9.75
N ARG A 133 13.41 4.38 -9.82
CA ARG A 133 14.64 4.42 -9.00
C ARG A 133 14.34 4.73 -7.53
N ASP A 134 13.49 3.89 -6.93
CA ASP A 134 13.05 3.94 -5.53
C ASP A 134 12.25 5.17 -5.10
N LYS A 135 11.91 6.08 -6.04
CA LYS A 135 11.01 7.20 -5.77
C LYS A 135 9.62 6.88 -6.25
N PHE A 136 8.63 7.04 -5.37
CA PHE A 136 7.23 6.91 -5.75
C PHE A 136 6.94 7.82 -6.95
N PHE A 137 6.34 7.25 -7.99
CA PHE A 137 6.09 7.92 -9.25
C PHE A 137 4.60 8.10 -9.54
N ALA A 138 3.81 7.03 -9.36
CA ALA A 138 2.38 7.00 -9.67
C ALA A 138 1.67 5.79 -9.05
N TYR A 139 0.34 5.83 -9.01
CA TYR A 139 -0.50 4.66 -8.78
C TYR A 139 -0.69 3.87 -10.07
N THR A 140 -0.95 2.57 -9.94
CA THR A 140 -1.25 1.68 -11.06
C THR A 140 -2.55 0.90 -10.86
N LEU A 141 -3.18 0.53 -11.98
CA LEU A 141 -4.36 -0.34 -12.02
C LEU A 141 -4.23 -1.33 -13.17
N GLU A 142 -4.55 -2.59 -12.93
CA GLU A 142 -4.66 -3.64 -13.96
C GLU A 142 -5.81 -4.59 -13.61
N ASP A 143 -6.06 -5.57 -14.47
CA ASP A 143 -7.02 -6.66 -14.17
C ASP A 143 -6.64 -7.42 -12.88
N THR A 144 -7.51 -8.32 -12.42
CA THR A 144 -7.21 -9.27 -11.32
C THR A 144 -6.23 -10.38 -11.73
N PHE A 145 -5.68 -11.06 -10.73
CA PHE A 145 -4.94 -12.31 -10.92
C PHE A 145 -5.81 -13.44 -11.46
N ARG A 146 -5.27 -14.20 -12.41
CA ARG A 146 -5.80 -15.51 -12.80
C ARG A 146 -4.65 -16.47 -13.04
N ALA A 147 -4.78 -17.69 -12.53
CA ALA A 147 -3.78 -18.75 -12.73
C ALA A 147 -3.63 -19.11 -14.22
N GLU A 148 -4.75 -19.15 -14.93
CA GLU A 148 -4.79 -19.30 -16.39
C GLU A 148 -5.20 -17.98 -17.04
N LYS A 149 -4.49 -17.62 -18.11
CA LYS A 149 -4.73 -16.35 -18.79
C LYS A 149 -6.09 -16.33 -19.48
N VAL A 150 -6.95 -15.40 -19.06
CA VAL A 150 -8.17 -15.02 -19.76
C VAL A 150 -7.91 -13.72 -20.51
N LYS A 151 -8.28 -13.68 -21.80
CA LYS A 151 -8.09 -12.48 -22.63
C LYS A 151 -8.84 -11.29 -22.02
N SER A 152 -8.15 -10.17 -21.87
CA SER A 152 -8.69 -8.92 -21.32
C SER A 152 -9.26 -8.99 -19.90
N LYS A 153 -8.81 -9.98 -19.11
CA LYS A 153 -9.29 -10.24 -17.73
C LYS A 153 -8.19 -10.78 -16.82
N THR A 154 -6.93 -10.56 -17.18
CA THR A 154 -5.79 -11.13 -16.43
C THR A 154 -4.64 -10.16 -16.38
N ARG A 155 -4.18 -9.90 -15.16
CA ARG A 155 -3.04 -9.05 -14.84
C ARG A 155 -1.72 -9.60 -15.35
N ILE A 156 -0.70 -8.75 -15.40
CA ILE A 156 0.65 -9.16 -15.79
C ILE A 156 1.21 -10.12 -14.72
N PRO A 157 1.82 -11.25 -15.05
CA PRO A 157 2.50 -12.07 -14.03
C PRO A 157 3.56 -11.27 -13.27
N SER A 158 3.76 -11.57 -11.99
CA SER A 158 4.89 -11.01 -11.24
C SER A 158 6.21 -11.49 -11.85
N GLY A 159 7.22 -10.62 -11.89
CA GLY A 159 8.49 -10.92 -12.54
C GLY A 159 9.30 -9.68 -12.88
N SER A 160 10.39 -9.87 -13.62
CA SER A 160 11.21 -8.78 -14.14
C SER A 160 11.21 -8.81 -15.66
N TYR A 161 10.93 -7.67 -16.27
CA TYR A 161 10.73 -7.51 -17.70
C TYR A 161 11.52 -6.32 -18.24
N ASN A 162 11.79 -6.31 -19.55
CA ASN A 162 12.38 -5.16 -20.21
C ASN A 162 11.26 -4.27 -20.77
N LEU A 163 11.49 -2.96 -20.77
CA LEU A 163 10.61 -2.00 -21.43
C LEU A 163 11.27 -1.50 -22.72
N ALA A 164 10.50 -1.42 -23.81
CA ALA A 164 10.99 -0.93 -25.10
C ALA A 164 9.88 -0.19 -25.86
N PHE A 165 10.25 0.61 -26.86
CA PHE A 165 9.27 1.15 -27.80
C PHE A 165 8.66 0.02 -28.64
N TYR A 166 7.33 0.00 -28.74
CA TYR A 166 6.63 -0.81 -29.71
C TYR A 166 6.38 0.00 -30.96
N GLU A 167 7.33 -0.07 -31.89
CA GLU A 167 7.37 0.74 -33.13
C GLU A 167 6.36 0.26 -34.19
N GLN A 168 5.09 0.13 -33.79
CA GLN A 168 3.99 -0.18 -34.69
C GLN A 168 2.80 0.76 -34.50
N ASP A 169 2.12 1.03 -35.61
CA ASP A 169 0.92 1.85 -35.68
C ASP A 169 -0.33 1.03 -35.37
N THR A 170 -0.51 0.72 -34.09
CA THR A 170 -1.78 0.18 -33.59
C THR A 170 -2.87 1.24 -33.56
N ASP A 171 -4.13 0.83 -33.44
CA ASP A 171 -5.25 1.77 -33.30
C ASP A 171 -5.11 2.66 -32.06
N LEU A 172 -4.57 2.10 -30.96
CA LEU A 172 -4.28 2.88 -29.75
C LEU A 172 -3.16 3.89 -29.99
N THR A 173 -2.09 3.48 -30.70
CA THR A 173 -0.99 4.39 -31.08
C THR A 173 -1.52 5.58 -31.86
N ARG A 174 -2.35 5.33 -32.90
CA ARG A 174 -2.96 6.39 -33.72
C ARG A 174 -3.83 7.31 -32.87
N LYS A 175 -4.69 6.75 -32.01
CA LYS A 175 -5.56 7.51 -31.10
C LYS A 175 -4.76 8.42 -30.16
N TYR A 176 -3.63 7.96 -29.66
CA TYR A 176 -2.80 8.75 -28.75
C TYR A 176 -2.20 9.97 -29.45
N ARG A 177 -1.71 9.80 -30.68
CA ARG A 177 -1.05 10.85 -31.48
C ARG A 177 -1.97 12.01 -31.84
N ILE A 178 -3.29 11.79 -31.99
CA ILE A 178 -4.26 12.84 -32.36
C ILE A 178 -4.14 14.09 -31.47
N ASN A 179 -4.00 13.89 -30.16
CA ASN A 179 -3.97 14.99 -29.17
C ASN A 179 -2.68 15.05 -28.34
N ARG A 180 -1.63 14.32 -28.74
CA ARG A 180 -0.35 14.24 -28.01
C ARG A 180 0.81 14.30 -29.00
N PRO A 181 1.21 15.49 -29.48
CA PRO A 181 2.28 15.63 -30.47
C PRO A 181 3.65 15.13 -29.95
N TRP A 182 3.83 15.04 -28.64
CA TRP A 182 5.02 14.48 -28.00
C TRP A 182 5.06 12.95 -27.95
N PHE A 183 3.95 12.27 -28.24
CA PHE A 183 3.85 10.81 -28.20
C PHE A 183 4.23 10.21 -29.55
N LYS A 184 5.14 9.22 -29.57
CA LYS A 184 5.57 8.51 -30.78
C LYS A 184 5.02 7.09 -30.83
N TYR A 185 5.41 6.24 -29.88
CA TYR A 185 5.03 4.83 -29.84
C TYR A 185 4.71 4.42 -28.41
N HIS A 186 3.91 3.37 -28.21
CA HIS A 186 3.70 2.86 -26.85
C HIS A 186 4.98 2.24 -26.30
N LEU A 187 5.14 2.32 -24.98
CA LEU A 187 6.16 1.59 -24.25
C LEU A 187 5.58 0.22 -23.89
N GLU A 188 6.18 -0.84 -24.41
CA GLU A 188 5.75 -2.22 -24.21
C GLU A 188 6.62 -2.93 -23.18
N ILE A 189 5.96 -3.68 -22.29
CA ILE A 189 6.59 -4.60 -21.36
C ILE A 189 6.85 -5.92 -22.11
N LYS A 190 8.12 -6.22 -22.39
CA LYS A 190 8.55 -7.33 -23.23
C LYS A 190 8.73 -8.63 -22.45
N GLY A 191 8.51 -9.75 -23.14
CA GLY A 191 8.87 -11.07 -22.63
C GLY A 191 7.87 -11.64 -21.62
N ILE A 192 6.64 -11.14 -21.59
CA ILE A 192 5.59 -11.69 -20.73
C ILE A 192 5.03 -12.97 -21.37
N PRO A 193 5.09 -14.13 -20.69
CA PRO A 193 4.59 -15.39 -21.24
C PRO A 193 3.10 -15.33 -21.56
N ASN A 194 2.70 -15.70 -22.78
CA ASN A 194 1.30 -15.71 -23.25
C ASN A 194 0.63 -14.32 -23.39
N PHE A 195 1.38 -13.23 -23.27
CA PHE A 195 0.88 -11.88 -23.53
C PHE A 195 1.59 -11.26 -24.73
N GLN A 196 0.90 -10.35 -25.41
CA GLN A 196 1.42 -9.52 -26.50
C GLN A 196 0.84 -8.12 -26.34
N ASN A 197 1.56 -7.09 -26.80
CA ASN A 197 1.07 -5.72 -26.83
C ASN A 197 0.68 -5.17 -25.46
N VAL A 198 1.48 -5.49 -24.43
CA VAL A 198 1.25 -5.04 -23.05
C VAL A 198 1.91 -3.69 -22.85
N TYR A 199 1.11 -2.64 -22.75
CA TYR A 199 1.59 -1.27 -22.60
C TYR A 199 1.40 -0.74 -21.18
N ILE A 200 2.12 0.33 -20.87
CA ILE A 200 1.78 1.23 -19.76
C ILE A 200 0.99 2.39 -20.37
N HIS A 201 -0.26 2.63 -19.95
CA HIS A 201 -1.12 3.59 -20.63
C HIS A 201 -2.20 4.26 -19.77
N ILE A 202 -2.90 5.22 -20.38
CA ILE A 202 -3.99 5.99 -19.76
C ILE A 202 -5.24 5.11 -19.68
N GLY A 203 -5.89 5.12 -18.53
CA GLY A 203 -7.21 4.56 -18.26
C GLY A 203 -7.66 4.96 -16.86
N ASN A 204 -8.82 4.49 -16.43
CA ASN A 204 -9.41 4.83 -15.14
C ASN A 204 -9.84 3.60 -14.36
N THR A 205 -10.33 2.55 -15.04
CA THR A 205 -10.84 1.33 -14.40
C THR A 205 -10.29 0.08 -15.08
N HIS A 206 -10.57 -1.09 -14.50
CA HIS A 206 -10.15 -2.36 -15.11
C HIS A 206 -10.80 -2.62 -16.48
N GLN A 207 -11.90 -1.93 -16.82
CA GLN A 207 -12.51 -2.04 -18.15
C GLN A 207 -11.79 -1.22 -19.22
N ASP A 208 -10.93 -0.27 -18.83
CA ASP A 208 -10.07 0.48 -19.76
C ASP A 208 -8.80 -0.29 -20.15
N THR A 209 -8.60 -1.50 -19.61
CA THR A 209 -7.45 -2.34 -19.91
C THR A 209 -7.85 -3.71 -20.46
N ALA A 210 -6.91 -4.35 -21.14
CA ALA A 210 -7.02 -5.72 -21.64
C ALA A 210 -5.87 -6.60 -21.12
N GLY A 211 -5.42 -6.36 -19.88
CA GLY A 211 -4.23 -6.93 -19.27
C GLY A 211 -2.98 -6.04 -19.37
N CYS A 212 -3.14 -4.77 -19.74
CA CYS A 212 -2.12 -3.73 -19.69
C CYS A 212 -2.08 -3.05 -18.31
N LEU A 213 -0.98 -2.33 -18.03
CA LEU A 213 -0.81 -1.58 -16.79
C LEU A 213 -1.29 -0.14 -16.98
N LEU A 214 -2.32 0.27 -16.26
CA LEU A 214 -2.77 1.66 -16.23
C LEU A 214 -1.98 2.45 -15.19
N ILE A 215 -1.80 3.75 -15.43
CA ILE A 215 -1.02 4.64 -14.56
C ILE A 215 -1.77 5.95 -14.26
N ALA A 216 -1.73 6.44 -13.01
CA ALA A 216 -2.32 7.72 -12.64
C ALA A 216 -1.74 8.37 -11.36
N ASP A 217 -2.04 9.64 -11.14
CA ASP A 217 -1.54 10.42 -9.98
C ASP A 217 -2.45 10.32 -8.75
N GLY A 218 -3.68 9.79 -8.92
CA GLY A 218 -4.61 9.56 -7.82
C GLY A 218 -5.25 8.19 -7.89
N VAL A 219 -5.81 7.76 -6.77
CA VAL A 219 -6.55 6.50 -6.63
C VAL A 219 -7.84 6.75 -5.85
N HIS A 220 -8.90 6.07 -6.25
CA HIS A 220 -10.16 5.97 -5.54
C HIS A 220 -10.38 4.50 -5.21
N ALA A 221 -9.98 4.09 -4.00
CA ALA A 221 -10.03 2.70 -3.55
C ALA A 221 -11.18 2.38 -2.58
N TYR A 222 -11.93 3.37 -2.09
CA TYR A 222 -12.99 3.18 -1.10
C TYR A 222 -14.34 2.74 -1.70
N GLY A 223 -14.53 2.93 -3.01
CA GLY A 223 -15.75 2.52 -3.72
C GLY A 223 -15.84 1.02 -4.00
N PRO A 224 -17.02 0.53 -4.42
CA PRO A 224 -17.20 -0.86 -4.86
C PRO A 224 -16.37 -1.17 -6.11
N GLU A 225 -16.21 -0.20 -7.00
CA GLU A 225 -15.29 -0.26 -8.14
C GLU A 225 -14.04 0.56 -7.82
N LYS A 226 -12.86 -0.02 -8.05
CA LYS A 226 -11.59 0.69 -7.89
C LYS A 226 -11.28 1.50 -9.14
N MET A 227 -10.82 2.73 -8.92
CA MET A 227 -10.46 3.61 -10.01
C MET A 227 -9.13 4.29 -9.74
N ILE A 228 -8.45 4.69 -10.81
CA ILE A 228 -7.33 5.62 -10.79
C ILE A 228 -7.70 6.93 -11.50
N LEU A 229 -7.11 8.03 -11.06
CA LEU A 229 -7.49 9.40 -11.41
C LEU A 229 -6.30 10.19 -11.94
N GLN A 230 -6.54 11.12 -12.86
CA GLN A 230 -5.49 11.94 -13.48
C GLN A 230 -4.47 11.14 -14.31
N SER A 231 -4.92 10.07 -14.98
CA SER A 231 -4.07 9.18 -15.76
C SER A 231 -3.37 9.84 -16.94
N ARG A 232 -3.99 10.86 -17.54
CA ARG A 232 -3.37 11.62 -18.65
C ARG A 232 -2.10 12.34 -18.22
N ILE A 233 -2.12 13.00 -17.06
CA ILE A 233 -1.00 13.78 -16.53
C ILE A 233 0.14 12.85 -16.10
N ALA A 234 -0.19 11.80 -15.35
CA ALA A 234 0.76 10.79 -14.93
C ALA A 234 1.45 10.11 -16.12
N PHE A 235 0.66 9.72 -17.13
CA PHE A 235 1.19 9.09 -18.34
C PHE A 235 2.11 10.00 -19.14
N GLU A 236 1.79 11.29 -19.29
CA GLU A 236 2.67 12.23 -19.98
C GLU A 236 4.03 12.36 -19.28
N ARG A 237 4.02 12.50 -17.95
CA ARG A 237 5.24 12.55 -17.14
C ARG A 237 6.03 11.25 -17.28
N PHE A 238 5.36 10.10 -17.14
CA PHE A 238 5.97 8.78 -17.30
C PHE A 238 6.62 8.62 -18.67
N TYR A 239 5.85 8.88 -19.73
CA TYR A 239 6.29 8.69 -21.11
C TYR A 239 7.51 9.56 -21.41
N LYS A 240 7.49 10.86 -21.08
CA LYS A 240 8.63 11.75 -21.31
C LYS A 240 9.88 11.28 -20.58
N THR A 241 9.76 10.89 -19.31
CA THR A 241 10.89 10.41 -18.53
C THR A 241 11.47 9.12 -19.11
N ILE A 242 10.64 8.11 -19.36
CA ILE A 242 11.14 6.80 -19.78
C ILE A 242 11.58 6.78 -21.24
N SER A 243 10.89 7.53 -22.12
CA SER A 243 11.31 7.67 -23.51
C SER A 243 12.70 8.32 -23.63
N ALA A 244 13.02 9.29 -22.77
CA ALA A 244 14.34 9.90 -22.73
C ALA A 244 15.43 8.90 -22.30
N LEU A 245 15.17 8.07 -21.28
CA LEU A 245 16.11 7.02 -20.85
C LEU A 245 16.39 6.01 -21.97
N LEU A 246 15.33 5.55 -22.66
CA LEU A 246 15.48 4.64 -23.78
C LEU A 246 16.26 5.27 -24.94
N GLN A 247 16.01 6.55 -25.24
CA GLN A 247 16.71 7.28 -26.29
C GLN A 247 18.19 7.56 -25.96
N SER A 248 18.57 7.64 -24.68
CA SER A 248 19.97 7.71 -24.28
C SER A 248 20.68 6.35 -24.30
N GLY A 249 20.00 5.27 -24.73
CA GLY A 249 20.54 3.92 -24.77
C GLY A 249 20.52 3.20 -23.42
N GLU A 250 19.83 3.75 -22.42
CA GLU A 250 19.68 3.07 -21.12
C GLU A 250 18.71 1.90 -21.26
N LYS A 251 19.09 0.74 -20.72
CA LYS A 251 18.20 -0.41 -20.62
C LYS A 251 17.22 -0.19 -19.47
N VAL A 252 15.95 0.02 -19.80
CA VAL A 252 14.88 0.19 -18.81
C VAL A 252 14.27 -1.16 -18.45
N THR A 253 14.31 -1.50 -17.16
CA THR A 253 13.70 -2.71 -16.61
C THR A 253 12.51 -2.36 -15.71
N ILE A 254 11.51 -3.25 -15.68
CA ILE A 254 10.37 -3.17 -14.77
C ILE A 254 10.24 -4.46 -13.97
N ARG A 255 10.25 -4.34 -12.65
CA ARG A 255 10.00 -5.43 -11.71
C ARG A 255 8.61 -5.29 -11.13
N ILE A 256 7.82 -6.36 -11.18
CA ILE A 256 6.44 -6.40 -10.69
C ILE A 256 6.36 -7.41 -9.55
N LEU A 257 5.94 -6.94 -8.39
CA LEU A 257 5.80 -7.74 -7.16
C LEU A 257 4.32 -7.85 -6.77
N ASN A 258 3.93 -9.05 -6.31
CA ASN A 258 2.61 -9.32 -5.76
C ASN A 258 2.50 -8.77 -4.34
N GLU A 259 1.29 -8.80 -3.81
CA GLU A 259 0.85 -8.28 -2.52
C GLU A 259 1.63 -8.81 -1.32
N ASP A 260 2.36 -9.92 -1.46
CA ASP A 260 3.23 -10.52 -0.45
C ASP A 260 4.54 -9.75 -0.22
N TRP A 261 4.83 -8.70 -1.01
CA TRP A 261 6.06 -7.91 -0.88
C TRP A 261 6.23 -7.25 0.51
N PHE A 262 5.15 -6.98 1.25
CA PHE A 262 5.23 -6.45 2.62
C PHE A 262 5.90 -7.45 3.59
N GLU A 263 5.62 -8.75 3.42
CA GLU A 263 6.19 -9.81 4.24
C GLU A 263 7.69 -9.92 3.99
N HIS A 264 8.09 -9.83 2.71
CA HIS A 264 9.49 -9.82 2.29
C HIS A 264 10.24 -8.56 2.73
N ALA A 265 9.55 -7.42 2.82
CA ALA A 265 10.12 -6.15 3.28
C ALA A 265 10.31 -6.09 4.81
N LYS A 266 9.91 -7.12 5.57
CA LYS A 266 9.93 -7.15 7.04
C LYS A 266 9.21 -5.94 7.68
N LEU A 267 8.22 -5.38 7.00
CA LEU A 267 7.37 -4.33 7.55
C LEU A 267 6.30 -5.00 8.41
N GLN A 268 6.67 -5.40 9.63
CA GLN A 268 5.71 -5.84 10.63
C GLN A 268 4.85 -4.62 11.03
N PRO A 269 3.51 -4.71 11.01
CA PRO A 269 2.68 -3.66 11.58
C PRO A 269 3.00 -3.54 13.07
N VAL A 270 3.38 -2.33 13.48
CA VAL A 270 3.59 -1.95 14.89
C VAL A 270 2.24 -1.87 15.60
#